data_AF-A0A7K3DCH2-F1
#
_entry.id   AF-A0A7K3DCH2-F1
#
_cell.length_a   1.000
_cell.length_b   1.000
_cell.length_c   1.000
_cell.angle_alpha   90.00
_cell.angle_beta   90.00
_cell.angle_gamma   90.00
#
_symmetry.space_group_name_H-M   'P 1'
#
loop_
_entity.id
_entity.type
_entity.pdbx_description
1 polymer ?
#
loop_
_entity_poly.entity_id
_entity_poly.type
_entity_poly.pdbx_seq_one_letter_code
_entity_poly.pdbx_strand_id
1 'polypeptide(L)'
;MTELPRIVSVDDHVIEPPHLFETWLPAKYRDRGPKPLTAGIGELAYVAGKYQITMDPEGPPTDWWIYEDLKFPYKRNIAAVGFDRDDMTLEGITRAEMRRGCWDPKARLADMDLNHVEASLCFPTFPRFCGQTFAEAHDKEVALACVRAYNDWMVDEWCGDSGGRLIPLCIIPLWDVDLAVAEIRRNAARGVRAVTFSEIPTYLGLPSIHSGYWDP
;
A
#
# COMPACT_ATOMS: atom_id res chain seq x y z
N MET A 1 -38.63 -10.80 5.91
CA MET A 1 -37.47 -10.91 5.00
C MET A 1 -36.32 -11.46 5.81
N THR A 2 -35.56 -12.42 5.27
CA THR A 2 -34.34 -12.92 5.89
C THR A 2 -33.25 -11.86 5.79
N GLU A 3 -32.64 -11.50 6.92
CA GLU A 3 -31.48 -10.61 6.95
C GLU A 3 -30.28 -11.35 6.34
N LEU A 4 -29.61 -10.73 5.37
CA LEU A 4 -28.41 -11.30 4.77
C LEU A 4 -27.24 -11.13 5.74
N PRO A 5 -26.40 -12.16 5.94
CA PRO A 5 -25.18 -12.00 6.74
C PRO A 5 -24.26 -10.97 6.08
N ARG A 6 -23.49 -10.26 6.90
CA ARG A 6 -22.42 -9.37 6.41
C ARG A 6 -21.32 -10.21 5.74
N ILE A 7 -20.54 -9.58 4.87
CA ILE A 7 -19.45 -10.24 4.14
C ILE A 7 -18.09 -9.93 4.73
N VAL A 8 -17.12 -10.83 4.52
CA VAL A 8 -15.70 -10.56 4.74
C VAL A 8 -15.08 -10.23 3.39
N SER A 9 -14.52 -9.03 3.26
CA SER A 9 -13.78 -8.61 2.08
C SER A 9 -12.30 -9.01 2.22
N VAL A 10 -11.84 -9.87 1.33
CA VAL A 10 -10.45 -10.38 1.31
C VAL A 10 -9.55 -9.62 0.35
N ASP A 11 -10.12 -8.70 -0.43
CA ASP A 11 -9.41 -7.89 -1.41
C ASP A 11 -9.98 -6.47 -1.39
N ASP A 12 -9.31 -5.64 -0.62
CA ASP A 12 -9.50 -4.21 -0.55
C ASP A 12 -8.12 -3.55 -0.62
N HIS A 13 -8.06 -2.23 -0.81
CA HIS A 13 -6.80 -1.49 -0.80
C HIS A 13 -6.86 -0.31 0.16
N VAL A 14 -5.70 0.01 0.75
CA VAL A 14 -5.51 1.22 1.55
C VAL A 14 -4.61 2.20 0.81
N ILE A 15 -4.98 3.48 0.85
CA ILE A 15 -4.13 4.59 0.43
C ILE A 15 -3.32 5.00 1.64
N GLU A 16 -2.00 4.86 1.57
CA GLU A 16 -1.10 5.20 2.67
C GLU A 16 -1.25 6.70 3.01
N PRO A 17 -1.49 7.05 4.28
CA PRO A 17 -1.65 8.44 4.66
C PRO A 17 -0.30 9.17 4.56
N PRO A 18 -0.30 10.49 4.29
CA PRO A 18 0.92 11.24 4.00
C PRO A 18 1.90 11.24 5.20
N HIS A 19 1.40 11.13 6.43
CA HIS A 19 2.23 11.11 7.63
C HIS A 19 2.89 9.76 7.93
N LEU A 20 2.61 8.69 7.17
CA LEU A 20 3.06 7.32 7.48
C LEU A 20 4.56 7.28 7.74
N PHE A 21 5.39 7.63 6.75
CA PHE A 21 6.84 7.53 6.90
C PHE A 21 7.43 8.68 7.73
N GLU A 22 6.75 9.81 7.87
CA GLU A 22 7.18 10.84 8.82
C GLU A 22 7.05 10.36 10.28
N THR A 23 5.99 9.62 10.58
CA THR A 23 5.65 9.15 11.91
C THR A 23 6.40 7.86 12.26
N TRP A 24 6.27 6.85 11.40
CA TRP A 24 6.64 5.46 11.69
C TRP A 24 8.06 5.10 11.27
N LEU A 25 8.68 5.86 10.35
CA LEU A 25 10.07 5.62 9.97
C LEU A 25 11.02 6.19 11.03
N PRO A 26 12.07 5.46 11.46
CA PRO A 26 13.06 5.98 12.40
C PRO A 26 13.68 7.28 11.91
N ALA A 27 13.87 8.25 12.82
CA ALA A 27 14.31 9.61 12.48
C ALA A 27 15.56 9.67 11.58
N LYS A 28 16.54 8.78 11.82
CA LYS A 28 17.78 8.69 11.02
C LYS A 28 17.59 8.30 9.55
N TYR A 29 16.40 7.85 9.16
CA TYR A 29 16.07 7.45 7.78
C TYR A 29 15.07 8.40 7.10
N ARG A 30 14.38 9.29 7.83
CA ARG A 30 13.30 10.12 7.29
C ARG A 30 13.73 11.01 6.11
N ASP A 31 14.97 11.49 6.12
CA ASP A 31 15.48 12.30 5.03
C ASP A 31 15.62 11.53 3.71
N ARG A 32 15.87 10.21 3.80
CA ARG A 32 16.04 9.27 2.68
C ARG A 32 14.79 8.43 2.38
N GLY A 33 13.80 8.44 3.28
CA GLY A 33 12.58 7.66 3.15
C GLY A 33 11.55 8.26 2.17
N PRO A 34 10.43 7.55 1.93
CA PRO A 34 9.37 8.05 1.08
C PRO A 34 8.77 9.36 1.59
N LYS A 35 8.52 10.30 0.68
CA LYS A 35 7.93 11.61 0.99
C LYS A 35 6.65 11.84 0.19
N PRO A 36 5.56 12.29 0.84
CA PRO A 36 4.38 12.74 0.11
C PRO A 36 4.69 14.05 -0.62
N LEU A 37 4.10 14.25 -1.79
CA LEU A 37 4.19 15.50 -2.55
C LEU A 37 2.88 15.73 -3.28
N THR A 38 2.36 16.96 -3.26
CA THR A 38 1.28 17.37 -4.17
C THR A 38 1.86 18.23 -5.28
N ALA A 39 1.66 17.81 -6.53
CA ALA A 39 2.18 18.49 -7.71
C ALA A 39 1.39 18.09 -8.96
N GLY A 40 1.47 18.89 -10.02
CA GLY A 40 0.75 18.63 -11.26
C GLY A 40 1.25 17.38 -12.00
N ILE A 41 0.32 16.60 -12.56
CA ILE A 41 0.60 15.42 -13.38
C ILE A 41 0.69 15.80 -14.86
N GLY A 42 1.76 15.32 -15.51
CA GLY A 42 2.00 15.53 -16.93
C GLY A 42 1.62 14.31 -17.77
N GLU A 43 2.47 14.00 -18.73
CA GLU A 43 2.27 12.92 -19.69
C GLU A 43 2.28 11.54 -19.02
N LEU A 44 1.32 10.69 -19.42
CA LEU A 44 1.23 9.28 -19.07
C LEU A 44 1.52 8.46 -20.33
N ALA A 45 2.63 7.73 -20.32
CA ALA A 45 3.00 6.81 -21.40
C ALA A 45 3.12 5.37 -20.86
N TYR A 46 2.70 4.38 -21.66
CA TYR A 46 2.95 2.97 -21.36
C TYR A 46 4.09 2.46 -22.24
N VAL A 47 5.28 2.31 -21.66
CA VAL A 47 6.52 1.97 -22.37
C VAL A 47 7.08 0.68 -21.78
N ALA A 48 7.26 -0.34 -22.63
CA ALA A 48 7.86 -1.62 -22.26
C ALA A 48 7.25 -2.27 -21.00
N GLY A 49 5.92 -2.23 -20.87
CA GLY A 49 5.20 -2.84 -19.74
C GLY A 49 5.14 -1.97 -18.48
N LYS A 50 5.64 -0.73 -18.52
CA LYS A 50 5.65 0.18 -17.37
C LYS A 50 5.00 1.52 -17.73
N TYR A 51 4.19 2.04 -16.81
CA TYR A 51 3.74 3.42 -16.91
C TYR A 51 4.89 4.37 -16.57
N GLN A 52 5.18 5.29 -17.48
CA GLN A 52 6.04 6.43 -17.27
C GLN A 52 5.15 7.65 -17.11
N ILE A 53 5.33 8.38 -16.01
CA ILE A 53 4.50 9.53 -15.68
C ILE A 53 5.44 10.69 -15.37
N THR A 54 5.22 11.81 -16.05
CA THR A 54 5.96 13.04 -15.79
C THR A 54 5.19 13.94 -14.82
N MET A 55 5.93 14.85 -14.19
CA MET A 55 5.33 15.94 -13.42
C MET A 55 5.32 17.18 -14.31
N ASP A 56 4.22 17.92 -14.28
CA ASP A 56 4.04 19.17 -15.02
C ASP A 56 3.45 20.21 -14.05
N PRO A 57 4.13 21.34 -13.77
CA PRO A 57 3.61 22.38 -12.90
C PRO A 57 2.24 22.92 -13.34
N GLU A 58 1.92 22.87 -14.64
CA GLU A 58 0.64 23.31 -15.19
C GLU A 58 -0.40 22.17 -15.27
N GLY A 59 0.01 20.95 -14.93
CA GLY A 59 -0.84 19.76 -14.93
C GLY A 59 -1.82 19.71 -13.73
N PRO A 60 -2.87 18.87 -13.80
CA PRO A 60 -3.83 18.72 -12.71
C PRO A 60 -3.16 18.34 -11.38
N PRO A 61 -3.51 19.00 -10.26
CA PRO A 61 -2.98 18.65 -8.94
C PRO A 61 -3.16 17.18 -8.61
N THR A 62 -2.08 16.52 -8.21
CA THR A 62 -2.06 15.08 -7.93
C THR A 62 -1.24 14.84 -6.68
N ASP A 63 -1.67 13.89 -5.85
CA ASP A 63 -0.86 13.41 -4.73
C ASP A 63 0.11 12.30 -5.19
N TRP A 64 1.36 12.43 -4.77
CA TRP A 64 2.47 11.57 -5.11
C TRP A 64 3.15 11.02 -3.86
N TRP A 65 3.84 9.90 -4.06
CA TRP A 65 4.98 9.50 -3.25
C TRP A 65 6.27 9.63 -4.04
N ILE A 66 7.29 10.20 -3.42
CA ILE A 66 8.65 10.30 -3.95
C ILE A 66 9.55 9.43 -3.08
N TYR A 67 10.24 8.47 -3.70
CA TYR A 67 11.19 7.60 -2.99
C TYR A 67 12.31 7.17 -3.93
N GLU A 68 13.54 7.60 -3.64
CA GLU A 68 14.68 7.47 -4.56
C GLU A 68 14.30 8.00 -5.97
N ASP A 69 14.42 7.16 -7.00
CA ASP A 69 14.06 7.51 -8.38
C ASP A 69 12.56 7.34 -8.67
N LEU A 70 11.80 6.71 -7.76
CA LEU A 70 10.38 6.43 -7.95
C LEU A 70 9.53 7.67 -7.69
N LYS A 71 8.68 7.99 -8.67
CA LYS A 71 7.59 8.97 -8.58
C LYS A 71 6.27 8.23 -8.77
N PHE A 72 5.52 8.02 -7.70
CA PHE A 72 4.28 7.26 -7.72
C PHE A 72 3.08 8.21 -7.55
N PRO A 73 2.32 8.49 -8.61
CA PRO A 73 1.09 9.28 -8.49
C PRO A 73 -0.11 8.39 -8.15
N TYR A 74 -0.96 8.91 -7.27
CA TYR A 74 -2.32 8.41 -7.17
C TYR A 74 -3.13 8.86 -8.39
N LYS A 75 -3.91 7.92 -8.93
CA LYS A 75 -4.80 8.14 -10.07
C LYS A 75 -6.21 7.73 -9.68
N ARG A 76 -7.21 8.28 -10.34
CA ARG A 76 -8.62 8.03 -10.00
C ARG A 76 -8.98 6.55 -10.02
N ASN A 77 -8.42 5.77 -10.94
CA ASN A 77 -8.63 4.32 -10.99
C ASN A 77 -8.10 3.55 -9.76
N ILE A 78 -7.21 4.15 -8.96
CA ILE A 78 -6.70 3.57 -7.70
C ILE A 78 -7.67 3.82 -6.53
N ALA A 79 -8.39 4.95 -6.54
CA ALA A 79 -9.30 5.37 -5.48
C ALA A 79 -10.62 5.90 -6.08
N ALA A 80 -11.38 4.99 -6.70
CA ALA A 80 -12.56 5.34 -7.50
C ALA A 80 -13.88 5.39 -6.72
N VAL A 81 -13.87 5.05 -5.43
CA VAL A 81 -15.09 5.00 -4.62
C VAL A 81 -15.76 6.37 -4.58
N GLY A 82 -17.01 6.43 -5.04
CA GLY A 82 -17.80 7.66 -5.08
C GLY A 82 -17.79 8.40 -6.43
N PHE A 83 -17.00 7.95 -7.40
CA PHE A 83 -17.05 8.43 -8.78
C PHE A 83 -18.04 7.61 -9.60
N ASP A 84 -18.70 8.25 -10.57
CA ASP A 84 -19.48 7.55 -11.59
C ASP A 84 -18.54 6.74 -12.49
N ARG A 85 -19.06 5.62 -13.03
CA ARG A 85 -18.28 4.71 -13.86
C ARG A 85 -17.68 5.40 -15.08
N ASP A 86 -18.40 6.35 -15.67
CA ASP A 86 -17.96 7.08 -16.85
C ASP A 86 -16.85 8.09 -16.53
N ASP A 87 -16.67 8.45 -15.25
CA ASP A 87 -15.61 9.35 -14.78
C ASP A 87 -14.33 8.60 -14.37
N MET A 88 -14.32 7.26 -14.45
CA MET A 88 -13.16 6.43 -14.10
C MET A 88 -12.05 6.50 -15.16
N THR A 89 -11.28 7.58 -15.12
CA THR A 89 -10.12 7.82 -15.99
C THR A 89 -8.78 7.52 -15.28
N LEU A 90 -7.68 7.67 -16.01
CA LEU A 90 -6.32 7.60 -15.46
C LEU A 90 -5.80 8.96 -14.97
N GLU A 91 -6.69 9.94 -14.80
CA GLU A 91 -6.33 11.25 -14.26
C GLU A 91 -5.74 11.13 -12.86
N GLY A 92 -4.81 12.01 -12.56
CA GLY A 92 -4.30 12.17 -11.21
C GLY A 92 -5.39 12.64 -10.27
N ILE A 93 -5.22 12.31 -8.99
CA ILE A 93 -6.20 12.63 -7.95
C ILE A 93 -5.48 13.00 -6.65
N THR A 94 -6.06 13.92 -5.89
CA THR A 94 -5.60 14.29 -4.55
C THR A 94 -6.38 13.53 -3.47
N ARG A 95 -5.82 13.36 -2.27
CA ARG A 95 -6.55 12.76 -1.14
C ARG A 95 -7.81 13.54 -0.72
N ALA A 96 -7.90 14.82 -1.07
CA ALA A 96 -9.08 15.64 -0.83
C ALA A 96 -10.27 15.25 -1.72
N GLU A 97 -9.99 14.71 -2.91
CA GLU A 97 -11.00 14.21 -3.85
C GLU A 97 -11.35 12.74 -3.59
N MET A 98 -10.47 12.00 -2.92
CA MET A 98 -10.75 10.63 -2.50
C MET A 98 -11.77 10.58 -1.37
N ARG A 99 -12.61 9.53 -1.35
CA ARG A 99 -13.41 9.24 -0.17
C ARG A 99 -12.48 9.02 1.03
N ARG A 100 -12.79 9.65 2.17
CA ARG A 100 -11.93 9.63 3.37
C ARG A 100 -11.60 8.22 3.85
N GLY A 101 -12.53 7.27 3.72
CA GLY A 101 -12.32 5.86 4.08
C GLY A 101 -11.21 5.16 3.28
N CYS A 102 -10.67 5.75 2.21
CA CYS A 102 -9.50 5.23 1.51
C CYS A 102 -8.22 5.29 2.35
N TRP A 103 -8.10 6.21 3.31
CA TRP A 103 -6.86 6.44 4.09
C TRP A 103 -7.09 6.73 5.58
N ASP A 104 -8.33 6.89 6.03
CA ASP A 104 -8.71 7.07 7.45
C ASP A 104 -9.46 5.83 7.96
N PRO A 105 -8.96 5.12 8.99
CA PRO A 105 -9.54 3.85 9.42
C PRO A 105 -10.93 4.01 10.06
N LYS A 106 -11.21 5.15 10.71
CA LYS A 106 -12.54 5.38 11.30
C LYS A 106 -13.57 5.63 10.22
N ALA A 107 -13.22 6.43 9.21
CA ALA A 107 -14.07 6.64 8.04
C ALA A 107 -14.25 5.33 7.25
N ARG A 108 -13.21 4.48 7.17
CA ARG A 108 -13.28 3.16 6.53
C ARG A 108 -14.31 2.25 7.19
N LEU A 109 -14.36 2.19 8.52
CA LEU A 109 -15.35 1.38 9.24
C LEU A 109 -16.78 1.84 8.97
N ALA A 110 -17.01 3.16 8.89
CA ALA A 110 -18.31 3.71 8.51
C ALA A 110 -18.69 3.31 7.07
N ASP A 111 -17.73 3.35 6.14
CA ASP A 111 -17.93 2.89 4.77
C ASP A 111 -18.22 1.38 4.68
N MET A 112 -17.56 0.57 5.51
CA MET A 112 -17.83 -0.87 5.63
C MET A 112 -19.25 -1.14 6.15
N ASP A 113 -19.74 -0.34 7.11
CA ASP A 113 -21.12 -0.47 7.58
C ASP A 113 -22.14 -0.13 6.49
N LEU A 114 -21.87 0.88 5.66
CA LEU A 114 -22.71 1.21 4.50
C LEU A 114 -22.66 0.12 3.42
N ASN A 115 -21.52 -0.55 3.25
CA ASN A 115 -21.30 -1.57 2.22
C ASN A 115 -21.57 -3.00 2.69
N HIS A 116 -22.21 -3.19 3.86
CA HIS A 116 -22.54 -4.50 4.43
C HIS A 116 -21.32 -5.42 4.68
N VAL A 117 -20.16 -4.82 5.00
CA VAL A 117 -18.88 -5.51 5.24
C VAL A 117 -18.64 -5.66 6.75
N GLU A 118 -18.45 -6.89 7.20
CA GLU A 118 -18.10 -7.22 8.59
C GLU A 118 -16.62 -6.93 8.87
N ALA A 119 -15.75 -7.52 8.05
CA ALA A 119 -14.31 -7.37 8.16
C ALA A 119 -13.66 -7.21 6.77
N SER A 120 -12.53 -6.52 6.72
CA SER A 120 -11.80 -6.20 5.49
C SER A 120 -10.30 -6.38 5.68
N LEU A 121 -9.65 -7.01 4.71
CA LEU A 121 -8.20 -7.09 4.58
C LEU A 121 -7.76 -6.17 3.43
N CYS A 122 -6.85 -5.24 3.72
CA CYS A 122 -6.44 -4.21 2.76
C CYS A 122 -4.99 -4.40 2.28
N PHE A 123 -4.82 -4.55 0.96
CA PHE A 123 -3.53 -4.55 0.28
C PHE A 123 -2.89 -3.14 0.26
N PRO A 124 -1.55 -3.06 0.23
CA PRO A 124 -0.84 -1.81 0.04
C PRO A 124 -1.13 -1.21 -1.34
N THR A 125 -0.96 0.10 -1.45
CA THR A 125 -1.00 0.82 -2.73
C THR A 125 0.38 1.33 -3.13
N PHE A 126 0.98 2.25 -2.35
CA PHE A 126 2.31 2.79 -2.65
C PHE A 126 3.45 1.77 -2.52
N PRO A 127 3.49 0.92 -1.46
CA PRO A 127 4.42 -0.21 -1.40
C PRO A 127 4.22 -1.23 -2.52
N ARG A 128 3.13 -1.11 -3.29
CA ARG A 128 2.58 -2.08 -4.24
C ARG A 128 2.15 -3.38 -3.54
N PHE A 129 1.59 -4.30 -4.31
CA PHE A 129 0.89 -5.49 -3.84
C PHE A 129 1.61 -6.26 -2.72
N CYS A 130 2.93 -6.44 -2.79
CA CYS A 130 3.71 -7.18 -1.81
C CYS A 130 5.04 -6.53 -1.41
N GLY A 131 5.13 -5.19 -1.49
CA GLY A 131 6.34 -4.45 -1.06
C GLY A 131 7.40 -4.29 -2.15
N GLN A 132 7.03 -4.43 -3.43
CA GLN A 132 7.97 -4.30 -4.55
C GLN A 132 8.67 -2.94 -4.56
N THR A 133 8.01 -1.87 -4.12
CA THR A 133 8.63 -0.52 -4.00
C THR A 133 9.90 -0.53 -3.16
N PHE A 134 9.93 -1.31 -2.08
CA PHE A 134 11.11 -1.46 -1.23
C PHE A 134 12.08 -2.52 -1.78
N ALA A 135 11.56 -3.54 -2.47
CA ALA A 135 12.39 -4.54 -3.14
C ALA A 135 13.19 -3.97 -4.32
N GLU A 136 12.71 -2.93 -4.98
CA GLU A 136 13.42 -2.26 -6.08
C GLU A 136 14.33 -1.11 -5.62
N ALA A 137 14.22 -0.69 -4.35
CA ALA A 137 15.03 0.40 -3.80
C ALA A 137 16.53 0.06 -3.74
N HIS A 138 17.38 1.05 -3.94
CA HIS A 138 18.84 0.93 -3.89
C HIS A 138 19.33 0.81 -2.44
N ASP A 139 18.83 1.63 -1.52
CA ASP A 139 19.22 1.62 -0.11
C ASP A 139 18.43 0.58 0.69
N LYS A 140 18.97 -0.64 0.78
CA LYS A 140 18.31 -1.75 1.49
C LYS A 140 18.19 -1.55 3.00
N GLU A 141 19.02 -0.70 3.60
CA GLU A 141 18.89 -0.35 5.01
C GLU A 141 17.61 0.48 5.24
N VAL A 142 17.42 1.52 4.42
CA VAL A 142 16.20 2.36 4.45
C VAL A 142 14.98 1.56 4.02
N ALA A 143 15.10 0.71 2.99
CA ALA A 143 14.00 -0.12 2.50
C ALA A 143 13.48 -1.08 3.58
N LEU A 144 14.38 -1.75 4.34
CA LEU A 144 13.98 -2.60 5.46
C LEU A 144 13.28 -1.79 6.56
N ALA A 145 13.77 -0.59 6.86
CA ALA A 145 13.13 0.31 7.82
C ALA A 145 11.74 0.75 7.34
N CYS A 146 11.54 0.96 6.03
CA CYS A 146 10.25 1.31 5.45
C CYS A 146 9.26 0.14 5.52
N VAL A 147 9.70 -1.10 5.27
CA VAL A 147 8.87 -2.31 5.47
C VAL A 147 8.37 -2.39 6.91
N ARG A 148 9.26 -2.21 7.89
CA ARG A 148 8.90 -2.24 9.31
C ARG A 148 7.96 -1.10 9.68
N ALA A 149 8.23 0.12 9.21
CA ALA A 149 7.38 1.28 9.44
C ALA A 149 5.96 1.08 8.85
N TYR A 150 5.85 0.53 7.64
CA TYR A 150 4.56 0.19 7.04
C TYR A 150 3.81 -0.87 7.86
N ASN A 151 4.49 -1.93 8.27
CA ASN A 151 3.87 -2.99 9.07
C ASN A 151 3.45 -2.49 10.47
N ASP A 152 4.24 -1.61 11.08
CA ASP A 152 3.90 -0.99 12.36
C ASP A 152 2.66 -0.11 12.24
N TRP A 153 2.61 0.75 11.22
CA TRP A 153 1.42 1.54 10.88
C TRP A 153 0.19 0.67 10.57
N MET A 154 0.34 -0.37 9.74
CA MET A 154 -0.75 -1.28 9.36
C MET A 154 -1.40 -1.92 10.59
N VAL A 155 -0.58 -2.38 11.54
CA VAL A 155 -1.08 -3.07 12.74
C VAL A 155 -1.60 -2.07 13.78
N ASP A 156 -0.85 -1.03 14.09
CA ASP A 156 -1.13 -0.18 15.25
C ASP A 156 -2.08 0.98 14.93
N GLU A 157 -2.05 1.52 13.71
CA GLU A 157 -2.88 2.67 13.31
C GLU A 157 -4.06 2.25 12.43
N TRP A 158 -3.80 1.55 11.33
CA TRP A 158 -4.87 1.16 10.40
C TRP A 158 -5.81 0.13 11.04
N CYS A 159 -5.25 -0.93 11.61
CA CYS A 159 -6.04 -2.01 12.21
C CYS A 159 -6.34 -1.81 13.71
N GLY A 160 -5.52 -1.03 14.43
CA GLY A 160 -5.44 -1.05 15.90
C GLY A 160 -6.77 -0.83 16.63
N ASP A 161 -7.50 0.23 16.29
CA ASP A 161 -8.76 0.59 16.95
C ASP A 161 -10.01 0.01 16.26
N SER A 162 -9.85 -0.95 15.34
CA SER A 162 -10.95 -1.45 14.51
C SER A 162 -11.85 -2.51 15.17
N GLY A 163 -11.49 -2.98 16.37
CA GLY A 163 -12.18 -4.10 17.02
C GLY A 163 -12.05 -5.42 16.24
N GLY A 164 -10.99 -5.57 15.44
CA GLY A 164 -10.74 -6.74 14.59
C GLY A 164 -11.48 -6.72 13.24
N ARG A 165 -12.20 -5.63 12.92
CA ARG A 165 -12.87 -5.47 11.63
C ARG A 165 -11.89 -5.14 10.49
N LEU A 166 -10.77 -4.49 10.79
CA LEU A 166 -9.68 -4.33 9.83
C LEU A 166 -8.61 -5.38 10.12
N ILE A 167 -8.35 -6.26 9.16
CA ILE A 167 -7.44 -7.39 9.29
C ILE A 167 -6.06 -6.97 8.77
N PRO A 168 -4.99 -7.05 9.59
CA PRO A 168 -3.67 -6.60 9.18
C PRO A 168 -3.07 -7.51 8.11
N LEU A 169 -2.65 -6.92 7.00
CA LEU A 169 -1.88 -7.54 5.94
C LEU A 169 -0.49 -6.90 5.86
N CYS A 170 0.50 -7.60 6.39
CA CYS A 170 1.88 -7.11 6.39
C CYS A 170 2.61 -7.44 5.08
N ILE A 171 3.63 -6.65 4.76
CA ILE A 171 4.58 -6.92 3.67
C ILE A 171 5.90 -7.47 4.23
N ILE A 172 6.69 -8.12 3.39
CA ILE A 172 8.00 -8.68 3.76
C ILE A 172 9.10 -8.18 2.84
N PRO A 173 10.36 -8.10 3.31
CA PRO A 173 11.50 -7.78 2.46
C PRO A 173 11.74 -8.92 1.46
N LEU A 174 11.38 -8.70 0.20
CA LEU A 174 11.46 -9.71 -0.87
C LEU A 174 12.90 -10.04 -1.32
N TRP A 175 13.91 -9.26 -0.91
CA TRP A 175 15.28 -9.43 -1.37
C TRP A 175 16.13 -10.37 -0.50
N ASP A 176 15.61 -10.78 0.66
CA ASP A 176 16.35 -11.58 1.64
C ASP A 176 15.37 -12.45 2.46
N VAL A 177 15.48 -13.78 2.33
CA VAL A 177 14.54 -14.72 2.96
C VAL A 177 14.66 -14.72 4.48
N ASP A 178 15.86 -14.56 5.04
CA ASP A 178 16.05 -14.54 6.49
C ASP A 178 15.42 -13.28 7.10
N LEU A 179 15.55 -12.14 6.42
CA LEU A 179 14.83 -10.92 6.79
C LEU A 179 13.32 -11.07 6.67
N ALA A 180 12.83 -11.78 5.64
CA ALA A 180 11.41 -12.07 5.46
C ALA A 180 10.85 -12.91 6.62
N VAL A 181 11.53 -14.01 6.95
CA VAL A 181 11.18 -14.87 8.09
C VAL A 181 11.19 -14.09 9.40
N ALA A 182 12.22 -13.26 9.63
CA ALA A 182 12.30 -12.44 10.84
C ALA A 182 11.12 -11.47 10.96
N GLU A 183 10.73 -10.82 9.86
CA GLU A 183 9.61 -9.88 9.85
C GLU A 183 8.25 -10.58 9.99
N ILE A 184 8.07 -11.76 9.39
CA ILE A 184 6.89 -12.61 9.60
C ILE A 184 6.76 -12.97 11.08
N ARG A 185 7.85 -13.46 11.71
CA ARG A 185 7.84 -13.83 13.13
C ARG A 185 7.56 -12.64 14.04
N ARG A 186 8.12 -11.46 13.73
CA ARG A 186 7.87 -10.22 14.47
C ARG A 186 6.38 -9.86 14.46
N ASN A 187 5.74 -9.91 13.29
CA ASN A 187 4.31 -9.57 13.17
C ASN A 187 3.39 -10.69 13.69
N ALA A 188 3.77 -11.96 13.55
CA ALA A 188 3.03 -13.08 14.13
C ALA A 188 2.95 -12.98 15.66
N ALA A 189 4.04 -12.55 16.32
CA ALA A 189 4.08 -12.28 17.75
C ALA A 189 3.13 -11.14 18.18
N ARG A 190 2.74 -10.26 17.26
CA ARG A 190 1.74 -9.18 17.45
C ARG A 190 0.32 -9.63 17.11
N GLY A 191 0.11 -10.89 16.76
CA GLY A 191 -1.21 -11.44 16.42
C GLY A 191 -1.55 -11.38 14.93
N VAL A 192 -0.66 -10.90 14.07
CA VAL A 192 -0.87 -10.91 12.61
C VAL A 192 -0.95 -12.35 12.09
N ARG A 193 -1.82 -12.57 11.11
CA ARG A 193 -2.07 -13.89 10.50
C ARG A 193 -1.95 -13.90 8.97
N ALA A 194 -1.67 -12.76 8.35
CA ALA A 194 -1.59 -12.62 6.91
C ALA A 194 -0.35 -11.83 6.49
N VAL A 195 0.24 -12.27 5.38
CA VAL A 195 1.30 -11.58 4.64
C VAL A 195 0.94 -11.63 3.15
N THR A 196 1.31 -10.60 2.41
CA THR A 196 1.17 -10.59 0.94
C THR A 196 2.50 -10.95 0.28
N PHE A 197 2.43 -11.77 -0.76
CA PHE A 197 3.57 -12.27 -1.51
C PHE A 197 3.21 -12.40 -2.99
N SER A 198 4.20 -12.32 -3.89
CA SER A 198 3.94 -12.44 -5.32
C SER A 198 3.63 -13.88 -5.72
N GLU A 199 2.61 -14.02 -6.54
CA GLU A 199 2.19 -15.25 -7.21
C GLU A 199 3.20 -15.74 -8.26
N ILE A 200 4.04 -14.85 -8.80
CA ILE A 200 5.12 -15.19 -9.74
C ILE A 200 6.39 -14.38 -9.41
N PRO A 201 7.17 -14.75 -8.38
CA PRO A 201 8.36 -14.00 -7.96
C PRO A 201 9.43 -13.87 -9.05
N THR A 202 9.46 -14.79 -10.02
CA THR A 202 10.40 -14.73 -11.15
C THR A 202 10.16 -13.53 -12.07
N TYR A 203 8.94 -13.00 -12.16
CA TYR A 203 8.65 -11.76 -12.91
C TYR A 203 9.19 -10.52 -12.20
N LEU A 204 9.50 -10.65 -10.90
CA LEU A 204 10.18 -9.62 -10.11
C LEU A 204 11.71 -9.83 -10.09
N GLY A 205 12.24 -10.79 -10.85
CA GLY A 205 13.66 -11.14 -10.83
C GLY A 205 14.09 -11.93 -9.58
N LEU A 206 13.14 -12.47 -8.82
CA LEU A 206 13.40 -13.23 -7.60
C LEU A 206 13.38 -14.75 -7.86
N PRO A 207 13.94 -15.58 -6.95
CA PRO A 207 13.89 -17.02 -7.09
C PRO A 207 12.46 -17.58 -7.21
N SER A 208 12.29 -18.64 -8.01
CA SER A 208 11.01 -19.35 -8.13
C SER A 208 10.58 -19.95 -6.79
N ILE A 209 9.26 -20.02 -6.53
CA ILE A 209 8.70 -20.76 -5.38
C ILE A 209 9.05 -22.26 -5.42
N HIS A 210 9.43 -22.79 -6.58
CA HIS A 210 9.84 -24.18 -6.73
C HIS A 210 11.35 -24.42 -6.53
N SER A 211 12.12 -23.39 -6.18
CA SER A 211 13.57 -23.48 -6.03
C SER A 211 14.07 -23.94 -4.65
N GLY A 212 13.16 -24.01 -3.66
CA GLY A 212 13.51 -24.22 -2.25
C GLY A 212 14.07 -22.99 -1.53
N TYR A 213 14.32 -21.88 -2.25
CA TYR A 213 14.81 -20.64 -1.65
C TYR A 213 13.84 -20.05 -0.61
N TRP A 214 12.53 -20.26 -0.80
CA TRP A 214 11.45 -19.73 0.05
C TRP A 214 10.92 -20.75 1.08
N ASP A 215 11.58 -21.90 1.25
CA ASP A 215 11.17 -22.93 2.20
C ASP A 215 11.32 -22.54 3.69
N PRO A 216 12.33 -21.74 4.11
CA PRO A 216 12.48 -21.31 5.50
C PRO A 216 11.29 -20.51 6.07
#